data_AF-A0A416FAJ6-F1
#
_entry.id   AF-A0A416FAJ6-F1
#
_cell.length_a   1.000
_cell.length_b   1.000
_cell.length_c   1.000
_cell.angle_alpha   90.00
_cell.angle_beta   90.00
_cell.angle_gamma   90.00
#
_symmetry.space_group_name_H-M   'P 1'
#
loop_
_entity.id
_entity.type
_entity.pdbx_description
1 polymer ?
#
loop_
_entity_poly.entity_id
_entity_poly.type
_entity_poly.pdbx_seq_one_letter_code
_entity_poly.pdbx_strand_id
1 'polypeptide(L)'
;MDWCLYGEDKRREIDRDLKPEYLLDDLRRYQDVFGEEFGVKELLMLEDIRVKAMIAGALADMPEFLVDQIGKANNSSSFPSVTRAMERIADVVEEKWEEERE
;
A
#
# COMPACT_ATOMS: atom_id res chain seq x y z
N MET A 1 10.86 -17.74 10.82
CA MET A 1 10.86 -16.27 10.70
C MET A 1 9.55 -15.94 10.02
N ASP A 2 8.58 -15.42 10.76
CA ASP A 2 7.29 -15.04 10.17
C ASP A 2 7.55 -13.85 9.24
N TRP A 3 7.03 -13.94 8.01
CA TRP A 3 7.14 -12.85 7.04
C TRP A 3 6.45 -11.62 7.61
N CYS A 4 7.08 -10.44 7.53
CA CYS A 4 6.42 -9.20 7.93
C CYS A 4 5.19 -9.00 7.03
N LEU A 5 3.99 -9.15 7.60
CA LEU A 5 2.69 -9.08 6.93
C LEU A 5 2.30 -7.63 6.56
N TYR A 6 3.23 -6.86 6.00
CA TYR A 6 3.02 -5.45 5.64
C TYR A 6 1.80 -5.26 4.74
N GLY A 7 1.61 -6.15 3.77
CA GLY A 7 0.44 -6.13 2.90
C GLY A 7 -0.87 -6.47 3.62
N GLU A 8 -0.85 -7.36 4.61
CA GLU A 8 -2.06 -7.70 5.38
C GLU A 8 -2.44 -6.58 6.35
N ASP A 9 -1.45 -5.95 6.99
CA ASP A 9 -1.66 -4.80 7.87
C ASP A 9 -2.24 -3.61 7.09
N LYS A 10 -1.68 -3.31 5.91
CA LYS A 10 -2.21 -2.26 5.03
C LYS A 10 -3.60 -2.57 4.51
N ARG A 11 -3.88 -3.83 4.15
CA ARG A 11 -5.24 -4.24 3.75
C ARG A 11 -6.23 -4.07 4.89
N ARG A 12 -5.88 -4.47 6.11
CA ARG A 12 -6.74 -4.30 7.29
C ARG A 12 -7.01 -2.83 7.63
N GLU A 13 -6.02 -1.97 7.43
CA GLU A 13 -6.17 -0.52 7.59
C GLU A 13 -7.21 0.03 6.60
N ILE A 14 -7.08 -0.30 5.31
CA ILE A 14 -8.02 0.12 4.26
C ILE A 14 -9.42 -0.47 4.51
N ASP A 15 -9.52 -1.77 4.81
CA ASP A 15 -10.81 -2.45 5.05
C ASP A 15 -11.56 -1.86 6.25
N ARG A 16 -10.83 -1.37 7.27
CA ARG A 16 -11.45 -0.72 8.43
C ARG A 16 -12.03 0.63 8.04
N ASP A 17 -11.26 1.44 7.32
CA ASP A 17 -11.63 2.83 7.03
C ASP A 17 -12.77 2.92 6.00
N LEU A 18 -12.95 1.89 5.17
CA LEU A 18 -14.05 1.79 4.20
C LEU A 18 -15.39 1.30 4.78
N LYS A 19 -15.49 1.01 6.09
CA LYS A 19 -16.76 0.53 6.65
C LYS A 19 -17.81 1.65 6.70
N PRO A 20 -19.10 1.34 6.42
CA PRO A 20 -20.17 2.33 6.38
C PRO A 20 -20.32 3.17 7.66
N GLU A 21 -20.02 2.59 8.83
CA GLU A 21 -20.13 3.28 10.10
C GLU A 21 -19.17 4.47 10.22
N TYR A 22 -17.93 4.33 9.72
CA TYR A 22 -16.94 5.40 9.73
C TYR A 22 -17.24 6.48 8.69
N LEU A 23 -17.81 6.08 7.55
CA LEU A 23 -18.22 7.03 6.49
C LEU A 23 -19.32 7.99 6.97
N LEU A 24 -20.24 7.53 7.83
CA LEU A 24 -21.29 8.40 8.37
C LEU A 24 -20.71 9.47 9.31
N ASP A 25 -19.75 9.10 10.15
CA ASP A 25 -19.09 10.04 11.06
C ASP A 25 -18.23 11.04 10.29
N ASP A 26 -17.53 10.59 9.25
CA ASP A 26 -16.76 11.46 8.37
C ASP A 26 -17.67 12.41 7.56
N LEU A 27 -18.83 11.93 7.08
CA LEU A 27 -19.81 12.79 6.41
C LEU A 27 -20.24 13.95 7.31
N ARG A 28 -20.58 13.65 8.57
CA ARG A 28 -21.00 14.67 9.56
C ARG A 28 -19.87 15.68 9.81
N ARG A 29 -18.64 15.20 10.02
CA ARG A 29 -17.47 16.07 10.19
C ARG A 29 -17.24 16.99 9.00
N TYR A 30 -17.40 16.47 7.78
CA TYR A 30 -17.22 17.27 6.59
C TYR A 30 -18.37 18.27 6.41
N GLN A 31 -19.60 17.90 6.74
CA GLN A 31 -20.74 18.82 6.76
C GLN A 31 -20.59 19.94 7.79
N ASP A 32 -19.99 19.67 8.95
CA ASP A 32 -19.70 20.70 9.96
C ASP A 32 -18.71 21.77 9.44
N VAL A 33 -17.84 21.41 8.50
CA VAL A 33 -16.80 22.30 7.94
C VAL A 33 -17.23 22.95 6.62
N PHE A 34 -17.85 22.17 5.73
CA PHE A 34 -18.17 22.56 4.36
C PHE A 34 -19.66 22.88 4.14
N GLY A 35 -20.51 22.64 5.14
CA GLY A 35 -21.95 22.83 5.08
C GLY A 35 -22.72 21.62 4.56
N GLU A 36 -24.04 21.66 4.65
CA GLU A 36 -24.95 20.56 4.26
C GLU A 36 -24.91 20.22 2.76
N GLU A 37 -24.36 21.11 1.92
CA GLU A 37 -24.13 20.84 0.50
C GLU A 37 -23.09 19.73 0.27
N PHE A 38 -22.22 19.48 1.25
CA PHE A 38 -21.29 18.36 1.20
C PHE A 38 -22.06 17.05 1.44
N GLY A 39 -22.21 16.25 0.39
CA GLY A 39 -23.00 15.03 0.40
C GLY A 39 -22.16 13.76 0.33
N VAL A 40 -22.87 12.64 0.22
CA VAL A 40 -22.27 11.30 0.08
C VAL A 40 -21.40 11.21 -1.18
N LYS A 41 -21.76 11.95 -2.24
CA LYS A 41 -21.01 11.93 -3.49
C LYS A 41 -19.60 12.51 -3.30
N GLU A 42 -19.52 13.69 -2.68
CA GLU A 42 -18.25 14.36 -2.40
C GLU A 42 -17.40 13.53 -1.43
N LEU A 43 -18.03 12.95 -0.42
CA LEU A 43 -17.36 12.02 0.51
C LEU A 43 -16.73 10.83 -0.22
N LEU A 44 -17.50 10.14 -1.07
CA LEU A 44 -16.99 8.96 -1.80
C LEU A 44 -15.88 9.33 -2.78
N MET A 45 -15.91 10.52 -3.36
CA MET A 45 -14.80 11.02 -4.19
C MET A 45 -13.53 11.25 -3.36
N LEU A 46 -13.64 11.80 -2.14
CA LEU A 46 -12.50 11.95 -1.24
C LEU A 46 -11.93 10.60 -0.80
N GLU A 47 -12.78 9.64 -0.50
CA GLU A 47 -12.34 8.30 -0.10
C GLU A 47 -11.66 7.55 -1.26
N ASP A 48 -12.17 7.67 -2.49
CA ASP A 48 -11.50 7.14 -3.68
C ASP A 48 -10.07 7.72 -3.84
N ILE A 49 -9.91 9.03 -3.66
CA ILE A 49 -8.60 9.69 -3.69
C ILE A 49 -7.70 9.19 -2.55
N ARG A 50 -8.25 9.05 -1.33
CA ARG A 50 -7.51 8.59 -0.15
C ARG A 50 -6.98 7.17 -0.34
N VAL A 51 -7.83 6.24 -0.77
CA VAL A 51 -7.42 4.85 -1.04
C VAL A 51 -6.35 4.80 -2.12
N LYS A 52 -6.51 5.55 -3.22
CA LYS A 52 -5.48 5.63 -4.28
C LYS A 52 -4.15 6.16 -3.75
N ALA A 53 -4.17 7.19 -2.91
CA ALA A 53 -2.97 7.72 -2.27
C ALA A 53 -2.31 6.71 -1.33
N MET A 54 -3.11 5.95 -0.56
CA MET A 54 -2.59 4.89 0.31
C MET A 54 -1.93 3.76 -0.48
N ILE A 55 -2.55 3.32 -1.58
CA ILE A 55 -1.97 2.29 -2.47
C ILE A 55 -0.67 2.81 -3.09
N ALA A 56 -0.66 4.05 -3.60
CA ALA A 56 0.54 4.66 -4.17
C ALA A 56 1.67 4.77 -3.14
N GLY A 57 1.36 5.15 -1.90
CA GLY A 57 2.32 5.17 -0.79
C GLY A 57 2.88 3.77 -0.49
N ALA A 58 2.02 2.76 -0.38
CA ALA A 58 2.45 1.39 -0.15
C ALA A 58 3.35 0.84 -1.28
N LEU A 59 3.07 1.21 -2.54
CA LEU A 59 3.92 0.88 -3.68
C LEU A 59 5.26 1.62 -3.64
N ALA A 60 5.26 2.90 -3.24
CA ALA A 60 6.48 3.69 -3.10
C ALA A 60 7.40 3.18 -1.97
N ASP A 61 6.82 2.64 -0.90
CA ASP A 61 7.56 2.07 0.25
C ASP A 61 8.09 0.64 -0.05
N MET A 62 7.57 -0.02 -1.09
CA MET A 62 7.90 -1.41 -1.42
C MET A 62 9.42 -1.65 -1.62
N PRO A 63 10.18 -0.80 -2.34
CA PRO A 63 11.62 -1.01 -2.52
C PRO A 63 12.39 -0.99 -1.21
N GLU A 64 12.10 -0.04 -0.31
CA GLU A 64 12.75 0.05 1.00
C GLU A 64 12.44 -1.17 1.87
N PHE A 65 11.17 -1.60 1.86
CA PHE A 65 10.75 -2.82 2.55
C PHE A 65 11.50 -4.06 2.04
N LEU A 66 11.61 -4.23 0.71
CA LEU A 66 12.34 -5.37 0.13
C LEU A 66 13.82 -5.37 0.51
N VAL A 67 14.48 -4.20 0.49
CA VAL A 67 15.88 -4.05 0.91
C VAL A 67 16.05 -4.44 2.39
N ASP A 68 15.15 -3.99 3.26
CA ASP A 68 15.17 -4.35 4.69
C ASP A 68 14.98 -5.86 4.91
N GLN A 69 14.02 -6.48 4.22
CA GLN A 69 13.80 -7.94 4.31
C GLN A 69 15.03 -8.72 3.85
N ILE A 70 15.69 -8.27 2.78
CA ILE A 70 16.93 -8.87 2.28
C ILE A 70 18.07 -8.73 3.30
N GLY A 71 18.21 -7.54 3.92
CA GLY A 71 19.17 -7.31 4.99
C GLY A 71 18.95 -8.23 6.18
N LYS A 72 17.69 -8.37 6.63
CA LYS A 72 17.29 -9.30 7.71
C LYS A 72 17.57 -10.76 7.35
N ALA A 73 17.29 -11.18 6.12
CA ALA A 73 17.55 -12.54 5.63
C ALA A 73 19.05 -12.85 5.52
N ASN A 74 19.87 -11.87 5.14
CA ASN A 74 21.32 -12.02 5.09
C ASN A 74 21.92 -12.22 6.49
N ASN A 75 21.44 -11.43 7.45
CA ASN A 75 21.88 -11.50 8.85
C ASN A 75 21.36 -12.76 9.58
N SER A 76 20.33 -13.44 9.05
CA SER A 76 19.78 -14.68 9.63
C SER A 76 20.44 -15.96 9.12
N SER A 77 21.53 -15.86 8.34
CA SER A 77 22.36 -16.98 7.83
C SER A 77 21.65 -18.01 6.93
N SER A 78 20.48 -17.68 6.37
CA SER A 78 19.62 -18.64 5.66
C SER A 78 19.53 -18.47 4.13
N PHE A 79 20.39 -17.67 3.49
CA PHE A 79 20.35 -17.49 2.02
C PHE A 79 21.72 -17.64 1.34
N PRO A 80 21.78 -18.31 0.17
CA PRO A 80 22.91 -18.18 -0.75
C PRO A 80 22.92 -16.75 -1.31
N SER A 81 24.13 -16.19 -1.46
CA SER A 81 24.45 -14.78 -1.74
C SER A 81 23.29 -13.88 -2.19
N VAL A 82 22.89 -12.94 -1.31
CA VAL A 82 21.93 -11.86 -1.54
C VAL A 82 21.97 -11.23 -2.93
N THR A 83 23.17 -11.03 -3.47
CA THR A 83 23.42 -10.47 -4.80
C THR A 83 22.62 -11.18 -5.90
N ARG A 84 22.55 -12.51 -5.84
CA ARG A 84 21.89 -13.34 -6.84
C ARG A 84 20.37 -13.32 -6.72
N ALA A 85 19.85 -13.11 -5.51
CA ALA A 85 18.41 -12.93 -5.29
C ALA A 85 17.97 -11.54 -5.76
N MET A 86 18.79 -10.51 -5.51
CA MET A 86 18.55 -9.15 -5.99
C MET A 86 18.56 -9.07 -7.52
N GLU A 87 19.53 -9.71 -8.17
CA GLU A 87 19.60 -9.81 -9.64
C GLU A 87 18.32 -10.42 -10.22
N ARG A 88 17.84 -11.53 -9.66
CA ARG A 88 16.59 -12.16 -10.13
C ARG A 88 15.36 -11.28 -9.94
N ILE A 89 15.29 -10.50 -8.86
CA ILE A 89 14.17 -9.57 -8.66
C ILE A 89 14.24 -8.45 -9.70
N ALA A 90 15.44 -7.92 -9.97
CA ALA A 90 15.64 -6.91 -11.01
C ALA A 90 15.26 -7.44 -12.40
N ASP A 91 15.71 -8.65 -12.76
CA ASP A 91 15.37 -9.30 -14.04
C ASP A 91 13.84 -9.43 -14.22
N VAL A 92 13.12 -9.88 -13.18
CA VAL A 92 11.66 -10.04 -13.22
C VAL A 92 10.94 -8.69 -13.31
N VAL A 93 11.44 -7.65 -12.63
CA VAL A 93 10.87 -6.30 -12.70
C VAL A 93 11.08 -5.69 -14.08
N GLU A 94 12.25 -5.88 -14.69
CA GLU A 94 12.59 -5.38 -16.02
C GLU A 94 11.74 -6.08 -17.10
N GLU A 95 11.61 -7.42 -17.04
CA GLU A 95 10.73 -8.20 -17.92
C GLU A 95 9.27 -7.72 -17.83
N LYS A 96 8.78 -7.48 -16.61
CA LYS A 96 7.42 -6.95 -16.40
C LYS A 96 7.21 -5.53 -16.91
N TRP A 97 8.25 -4.69 -16.84
CA TRP A 97 8.19 -3.33 -17.36
C TRP A 97 8.17 -3.30 -18.89
N GLU A 98 8.86 -4.22 -19.55
CA GLU A 98 8.85 -4.36 -21.01
C GLU A 98 7.51 -4.90 -21.54
N GLU A 99 6.90 -5.87 -20.85
CA GLU A 99 5.56 -6.39 -21.19
C GLU A 99 4.45 -5.32 -21.16
N GLU A 100 4.53 -4.33 -20.27
CA GLU A 100 3.53 -3.24 -20.19
C GLU A 100 3.71 -2.14 -21.26
N ARG A 101 4.86 -2.14 -21.97
CA ARG A 101 5.17 -1.16 -23.01
C ARG A 101 4.83 -1.62 -24.43
N GLU A 102 4.52 -2.91 -24.61
CA GLU A 102 4.13 -3.53 -25.88
C GLU A 102 2.60 -3.63 -26.02
#